data_AF-A0A3N0AHX4-F1
#
_entry.id   AF-A0A3N0AHX4-F1
#
_cell.length_a   1.000
_cell.length_b   1.000
_cell.length_c   1.000
_cell.angle_alpha   90.00
_cell.angle_beta   90.00
_cell.angle_gamma   90.00
#
_symmetry.space_group_name_H-M   'P 1'
#
loop_
_entity.id
_entity.type
_entity.pdbx_description
1 polymer ?
#
loop_
_entity_poly.entity_id
_entity_poly.type
_entity_poly.pdbx_seq_one_letter_code
_entity_poly.pdbx_strand_id
1 'polypeptide(L)'
;MGPRKAAASKIGPLKTVNCKKDARTGLFREERTAMADNVFQFPASKAAGALDFSKSVFQVKATLLYIEPAIWRRFLIPADDTFFMLGDAVLGAFDWSGEYGFYFHKGSMFLDDPLLMERNAVMPRMKGEVHVGADDKKICELMKPGDKASFFYDMEDYWEIEVEIERVAADDETAFPFMPVCLDGARQAPPEGVGGTVGYVDFCRVLDNPLDARYRETREWLGLRAGERFDPEQFSIFDVNASYAIETIDDYEKEILPDNEADLREFCKMLLAEKMSMHACAEVGMRAMQNAQPAQEKPQE
;
A
#
# COMPACT_ATOMS: atom_id res chain seq x y z
N MET A 1 23.33 52.12 -14.46
CA MET A 1 23.67 53.19 -13.50
C MET A 1 22.67 53.18 -12.35
N GLY A 2 23.17 53.02 -11.13
CA GLY A 2 22.55 53.55 -9.92
C GLY A 2 21.47 52.69 -9.23
N PRO A 3 21.47 52.61 -7.89
CA PRO A 3 20.96 51.47 -7.13
C PRO A 3 19.61 51.75 -6.45
N ARG A 4 18.86 50.70 -6.09
CA ARG A 4 17.76 50.79 -5.09
C ARG A 4 17.84 49.56 -4.18
N LYS A 5 18.57 49.69 -3.07
CA LYS A 5 18.07 50.01 -1.71
C LYS A 5 17.21 48.89 -1.13
N ALA A 6 17.84 48.13 -0.23
CA ALA A 6 17.19 47.28 0.75
C ALA A 6 16.11 48.06 1.51
N ALA A 7 14.92 47.49 1.60
CA ALA A 7 13.89 47.90 2.54
C ALA A 7 13.73 46.78 3.57
N ALA A 8 14.28 47.02 4.76
CA ALA A 8 13.90 46.27 5.96
C ALA A 8 12.41 46.52 6.22
N SER A 9 11.59 45.47 6.18
CA SER A 9 10.23 45.49 6.71
C SER A 9 10.23 44.77 8.04
N LYS A 10 9.73 45.49 9.03
CA LYS A 10 9.73 45.18 10.46
C LYS A 10 8.91 43.93 10.74
N ILE A 11 9.46 43.03 11.55
CA ILE A 11 8.72 41.97 12.23
C ILE A 11 7.65 42.64 13.12
N GLY A 12 6.37 42.48 12.75
CA GLY A 12 5.24 42.82 13.62
C GLY A 12 4.99 41.68 14.62
N PRO A 13 4.44 41.95 15.81
CA PRO A 13 4.19 40.92 16.80
C PRO A 13 3.13 39.93 16.30
N LEU A 14 3.31 38.66 16.69
CA LEU A 14 2.32 37.58 16.59
C LEU A 14 0.95 38.08 17.05
N LYS A 15 -0.06 38.02 16.17
CA LYS A 15 -1.44 38.25 16.58
C LYS A 15 -1.88 37.07 17.44
N THR A 16 -2.15 37.34 18.71
CA THR A 16 -2.87 36.44 19.60
C THR A 16 -4.26 36.16 19.03
N VAL A 17 -4.63 34.88 19.03
CA VAL A 17 -5.99 34.41 18.76
C VAL A 17 -6.94 35.08 19.75
N ASN A 18 -7.92 35.82 19.22
CA ASN A 18 -8.86 36.60 20.01
C ASN A 18 -10.03 35.68 20.42
N CYS A 19 -9.97 35.13 21.63
CA CYS A 19 -11.06 34.38 22.23
C CYS A 19 -12.22 35.32 22.59
N LYS A 20 -13.34 35.29 21.85
CA LYS A 20 -14.58 35.94 22.28
C LYS A 20 -15.32 35.02 23.26
N LYS A 21 -15.41 35.43 24.53
CA LYS A 21 -16.33 34.85 25.51
C LYS A 21 -17.76 35.25 25.16
N ASP A 22 -18.61 34.27 24.89
CA ASP A 22 -20.06 34.48 24.92
C ASP A 22 -20.57 34.35 26.36
N ALA A 23 -21.29 35.36 26.82
CA ALA A 23 -21.53 35.62 28.25
C ALA A 23 -22.74 34.87 28.85
N ARG A 24 -23.20 33.75 28.25
CA ARG A 24 -24.43 33.07 28.73
C ARG A 24 -24.42 31.55 28.88
N THR A 25 -23.40 30.81 28.45
CA THR A 25 -23.47 29.32 28.53
C THR A 25 -22.18 28.60 28.93
N GLY A 26 -21.05 29.28 29.14
CA GLY A 26 -19.86 28.66 29.74
C GLY A 26 -19.24 27.48 28.98
N LEU A 27 -19.64 27.23 27.72
CA LEU A 27 -19.06 26.22 26.85
C LEU A 27 -18.15 26.89 25.83
N PHE A 28 -16.88 26.48 25.82
CA PHE A 28 -15.96 26.77 24.73
C PHE A 28 -16.45 26.01 23.50
N ARG A 29 -16.91 26.73 22.49
CA ARG A 29 -17.09 26.16 21.15
C ARG A 29 -15.75 26.31 20.44
N GLU A 30 -14.95 25.25 20.46
CA GLU A 30 -13.86 25.11 19.49
C GLU A 30 -14.50 25.10 18.09
N GLU A 31 -14.28 26.15 17.31
CA GLU A 31 -14.40 26.05 15.87
C GLU A 31 -13.26 25.16 15.39
N ARG A 32 -13.49 23.84 15.39
CA ARG A 32 -12.65 22.89 14.66
C ARG A 32 -12.69 23.31 13.19
N THR A 33 -11.56 23.75 12.67
CA THR A 33 -11.32 23.79 11.23
C THR A 33 -11.59 22.39 10.67
N ALA A 34 -12.47 22.31 9.67
CA ALA A 34 -12.96 21.08 9.05
C ALA A 34 -11.89 20.36 8.19
N MET A 35 -10.67 20.21 8.71
CA MET A 35 -9.54 19.56 8.05
C MET A 35 -9.19 18.18 8.64
N ALA A 36 -9.90 17.73 9.68
CA ALA A 36 -9.59 16.48 10.38
C ALA A 36 -10.69 15.40 10.26
N ASP A 37 -11.80 15.67 9.56
CA ASP A 37 -12.95 14.76 9.49
C ASP A 37 -13.07 14.01 8.14
N ASN A 38 -12.12 14.20 7.22
CA ASN A 38 -12.06 13.46 5.94
C ASN A 38 -11.19 12.19 6.02
N VAL A 39 -10.88 11.71 7.23
CA VAL A 39 -10.45 10.31 7.38
C VAL A 39 -11.71 9.49 7.20
N PHE A 40 -11.74 8.63 6.17
CA PHE A 40 -12.83 7.70 5.90
C PHE A 40 -13.38 7.13 7.22
N GLN A 41 -14.61 7.53 7.58
CA GLN A 41 -15.24 7.04 8.80
C GLN A 41 -15.72 5.61 8.54
N PHE A 42 -14.91 4.64 8.95
CA PHE A 42 -15.28 3.23 8.89
C PHE A 42 -16.30 2.90 9.99
N PRO A 43 -17.40 2.20 9.67
CA PRO A 43 -18.44 1.90 10.63
C PRO A 43 -17.91 0.97 11.72
N ALA A 44 -17.94 1.44 12.98
CA ALA A 44 -17.75 0.57 14.13
C ALA A 44 -18.93 -0.40 14.28
N SER A 45 -18.60 -1.69 14.36
CA SER A 45 -19.40 -2.90 14.65
C SER A 45 -20.89 -2.71 14.97
N LYS A 46 -21.74 -3.47 14.25
CA LYS A 46 -23.01 -4.00 14.79
C LYS A 46 -23.23 -5.43 14.32
N ALA A 47 -23.51 -6.31 15.28
CA ALA A 47 -23.62 -7.76 15.08
C ALA A 47 -24.95 -8.24 14.45
N ALA A 48 -24.77 -9.30 13.66
CA ALA A 48 -25.59 -10.50 13.43
C ALA A 48 -26.99 -10.37 12.77
N GLY A 49 -26.95 -10.25 11.45
CA GLY A 49 -27.88 -10.91 10.51
C GLY A 49 -27.10 -11.86 9.58
N ALA A 50 -27.74 -12.50 8.61
CA ALA A 50 -27.04 -13.30 7.59
C ALA A 50 -25.86 -12.51 6.98
N LEU A 51 -24.71 -13.17 6.73
CA LEU A 51 -23.48 -12.52 6.27
C LEU A 51 -23.75 -11.73 4.98
N ASP A 52 -23.75 -10.41 5.12
CA ASP A 52 -23.72 -9.48 4.00
C ASP A 52 -22.26 -9.24 3.64
N PHE A 53 -21.76 -10.01 2.67
CA PHE A 53 -20.37 -9.92 2.24
C PHE A 53 -20.04 -8.55 1.66
N SER A 54 -21.01 -7.75 1.19
CA SER A 54 -20.76 -6.40 0.67
C SER A 54 -20.23 -5.41 1.73
N LYS A 55 -20.29 -5.79 3.02
CA LYS A 55 -19.74 -5.01 4.14
C LYS A 55 -18.58 -5.72 4.83
N SER A 56 -18.16 -6.86 4.28
CA SER A 56 -17.09 -7.68 4.84
C SER A 56 -15.74 -7.26 4.26
N VAL A 57 -14.69 -7.54 5.00
CA VAL A 57 -13.32 -7.44 4.53
C VAL A 57 -12.77 -8.86 4.40
N PHE A 58 -12.20 -9.18 3.25
CA PHE A 58 -11.54 -10.46 3.00
C PHE A 58 -10.07 -10.37 3.32
N GLN A 59 -9.54 -11.41 3.97
CA GLN A 59 -8.12 -11.68 4.01
C GLN A 59 -7.77 -12.53 2.80
N VAL A 60 -6.92 -11.98 1.94
CA VAL A 60 -6.45 -12.59 0.71
C VAL A 60 -5.02 -13.05 0.89
N LYS A 61 -4.70 -14.23 0.38
CA LYS A 61 -3.32 -14.67 0.16
C LYS A 61 -3.05 -14.75 -1.34
N ALA A 62 -2.05 -14.02 -1.79
CA ALA A 62 -1.55 -14.04 -3.16
C ALA A 62 -0.19 -14.74 -3.17
N THR A 63 -0.05 -15.84 -3.91
CA THR A 63 1.16 -16.66 -3.98
C THR A 63 1.66 -16.74 -5.41
N LEU A 64 2.87 -16.26 -5.67
CA LEU A 64 3.50 -16.37 -6.98
C LEU A 64 3.91 -17.82 -7.24
N LEU A 65 3.41 -18.39 -8.33
CA LEU A 65 3.62 -19.79 -8.66
C LEU A 65 4.99 -20.01 -9.34
N TYR A 66 5.41 -21.27 -9.35
CA TYR A 66 6.62 -21.77 -10.03
C TYR A 66 7.98 -21.27 -9.48
N ILE A 67 7.98 -20.56 -8.35
CA ILE A 67 9.20 -20.15 -7.64
C ILE A 67 9.25 -20.83 -6.27
N GLU A 68 10.42 -21.39 -5.94
CA GLU A 68 10.70 -21.97 -4.63
C GLU A 68 11.99 -21.38 -4.03
N PRO A 69 12.01 -20.96 -2.74
CA PRO A 69 10.87 -20.94 -1.80
C PRO A 69 9.73 -20.00 -2.22
N ALA A 70 8.50 -20.24 -1.78
CA ALA A 70 7.35 -19.42 -2.23
C ALA A 70 7.51 -17.91 -1.94
N ILE A 71 7.18 -17.08 -2.94
CA ILE A 71 7.01 -15.63 -2.79
C ILE A 71 5.52 -15.36 -2.64
N TRP A 72 5.10 -14.70 -1.56
CA TRP A 72 3.68 -14.51 -1.27
C TRP A 72 3.39 -13.26 -0.45
N ARG A 73 2.14 -12.81 -0.51
CA ARG A 73 1.60 -11.64 0.19
C ARG A 73 0.26 -12.00 0.83
N ARG A 74 -0.02 -11.42 1.99
CA ARG A 74 -1.31 -11.51 2.66
C ARG A 74 -1.80 -10.11 2.97
N PHE A 75 -3.00 -9.78 2.51
CA PHE A 75 -3.57 -8.45 2.67
C PHE A 75 -5.07 -8.50 2.90
N LEU A 76 -5.60 -7.40 3.42
CA LEU A 76 -7.03 -7.15 3.59
C LEU A 76 -7.56 -6.32 2.44
N ILE A 77 -8.76 -6.65 1.96
CA ILE A 77 -9.48 -5.90 0.92
C ILE A 77 -10.99 -5.99 1.17
N PRO A 78 -11.76 -4.90 0.95
CA PRO A 78 -13.22 -4.96 0.94
C PRO A 78 -13.74 -6.03 -0.01
N ALA A 79 -14.68 -6.85 0.45
CA ALA A 79 -15.24 -7.92 -0.37
C ALA A 79 -16.19 -7.41 -1.48
N ASP A 80 -16.67 -6.17 -1.35
CA ASP A 80 -17.49 -5.47 -2.36
C ASP A 80 -16.67 -4.80 -3.46
N ASP A 81 -15.34 -4.80 -3.34
CA ASP A 81 -14.44 -4.33 -4.38
C ASP A 81 -14.56 -5.20 -5.63
N THR A 82 -14.16 -4.63 -6.77
CA THR A 82 -14.14 -5.34 -8.05
C THR A 82 -12.90 -6.21 -8.18
N PHE A 83 -12.90 -7.13 -9.15
CA PHE A 83 -11.68 -7.85 -9.52
C PHE A 83 -10.60 -6.92 -10.08
N PHE A 84 -10.98 -5.76 -10.62
CA PHE A 84 -10.02 -4.74 -11.03
C PHE A 84 -9.22 -4.21 -9.83
N MET A 85 -9.92 -3.77 -8.78
CA MET A 85 -9.29 -3.34 -7.52
C MET A 85 -8.49 -4.47 -6.84
N LEU A 86 -8.96 -5.73 -6.94
CA LEU A 86 -8.18 -6.89 -6.47
C LEU A 86 -6.89 -7.08 -7.29
N GLY A 87 -6.94 -6.85 -8.61
CA GLY A 87 -5.77 -6.88 -9.48
C GLY A 87 -4.75 -5.83 -9.08
N ASP A 88 -5.19 -4.58 -8.93
CA ASP A 88 -4.32 -3.48 -8.47
C ASP A 88 -3.72 -3.75 -7.09
N ALA A 89 -4.52 -4.29 -6.16
CA ALA A 89 -4.03 -4.71 -4.86
C ALA A 89 -2.95 -5.80 -4.97
N VAL A 90 -3.11 -6.79 -5.85
CA VAL A 90 -2.09 -7.82 -6.10
C VAL A 90 -0.83 -7.19 -6.70
N LEU A 91 -0.95 -6.34 -7.71
CA LEU A 91 0.19 -5.68 -8.36
C LEU A 91 0.99 -4.84 -7.36
N GLY A 92 0.33 -3.99 -6.58
CA GLY A 92 0.98 -3.20 -5.52
C GLY A 92 1.61 -4.08 -4.43
N ALA A 93 1.04 -5.25 -4.12
CA ALA A 93 1.64 -6.18 -3.15
C ALA A 93 3.00 -6.74 -3.62
N PHE A 94 3.16 -6.88 -4.94
CA PHE A 94 4.36 -7.40 -5.58
C PHE A 94 5.28 -6.30 -6.13
N ASP A 95 5.01 -5.02 -5.84
CA ASP A 95 5.79 -3.87 -6.33
C ASP A 95 5.88 -3.85 -7.87
N TRP A 96 4.76 -4.20 -8.52
CA TRP A 96 4.59 -4.18 -9.97
C TRP A 96 3.79 -2.97 -10.38
N SER A 97 4.21 -2.34 -11.48
CA SER A 97 3.70 -1.05 -11.93
C SER A 97 2.26 -1.10 -12.42
N GLY A 98 1.79 -2.29 -12.82
CA GLY A 98 0.52 -2.46 -13.49
C GLY A 98 0.50 -1.90 -14.91
N GLU A 99 1.64 -1.51 -15.49
CA GLU A 99 1.73 -1.01 -16.86
C GLU A 99 1.35 -2.09 -17.90
N TYR A 100 1.52 -3.36 -17.55
CA TYR A 100 1.14 -4.48 -18.40
C TYR A 100 -0.30 -4.93 -18.13
N GLY A 101 -0.92 -5.56 -19.13
CA GLY A 101 -2.27 -6.10 -18.98
C GLY A 101 -2.31 -7.31 -18.04
N PHE A 102 -3.40 -7.43 -17.27
CA PHE A 102 -3.70 -8.60 -16.46
C PHE A 102 -5.04 -9.25 -16.81
N TYR A 103 -5.26 -10.45 -16.29
CA TYR A 103 -6.59 -11.03 -16.18
C TYR A 103 -6.66 -12.03 -15.01
N PHE A 104 -7.85 -12.23 -14.46
CA PHE A 104 -8.11 -13.38 -13.60
C PHE A 104 -8.75 -14.52 -14.40
N HIS A 105 -8.47 -15.75 -13.99
CA HIS A 105 -9.16 -16.95 -14.45
C HIS A 105 -9.83 -17.64 -13.24
N LYS A 106 -11.16 -17.74 -13.29
CA LYS A 106 -11.99 -18.38 -12.26
C LYS A 106 -13.03 -19.30 -12.90
N GLY A 107 -12.83 -20.60 -12.77
CA GLY A 107 -13.73 -21.61 -13.32
C GLY A 107 -13.72 -21.59 -14.85
N SER A 108 -14.79 -21.07 -15.47
CA SER A 108 -14.88 -20.89 -16.92
C SER A 108 -14.89 -19.42 -17.35
N MET A 109 -14.65 -18.51 -16.40
CA MET A 109 -14.66 -17.07 -16.64
C MET A 109 -13.26 -16.50 -16.60
N PHE A 110 -13.01 -15.60 -17.54
CA PHE A 110 -11.86 -14.70 -17.59
C PHE A 110 -12.36 -13.30 -17.24
N LEU A 111 -11.66 -12.63 -16.34
CA LEU A 111 -11.95 -11.28 -15.88
C LEU A 111 -10.79 -10.41 -16.34
N ASP A 112 -10.99 -9.74 -17.47
CA ASP A 112 -9.92 -9.04 -18.17
C ASP A 112 -9.70 -7.64 -17.58
N ASP A 113 -8.46 -7.18 -17.58
CA ASP A 113 -8.12 -5.79 -17.27
C ASP A 113 -8.92 -4.82 -18.18
N PRO A 114 -9.74 -3.90 -17.62
CA PRO A 114 -10.53 -2.95 -18.39
C PRO A 114 -9.65 -1.97 -19.19
N LEU A 115 -8.38 -1.79 -18.81
CA LEU A 115 -7.43 -0.87 -19.46
C LEU A 115 -6.73 -1.48 -20.68
N LEU A 116 -6.97 -2.76 -21.00
CA LEU A 116 -6.33 -3.43 -22.14
C LEU A 116 -6.45 -2.65 -23.45
N MET A 117 -7.65 -2.12 -23.75
CA MET A 117 -7.88 -1.37 -24.99
C MET A 117 -7.08 -0.07 -25.03
N GLU A 118 -7.02 0.65 -23.91
CA GLU A 118 -6.24 1.90 -23.79
C GLU A 118 -4.75 1.64 -23.97
N ARG A 119 -4.30 0.44 -23.57
CA ARG A 119 -2.92 -0.06 -23.69
C ARG A 119 -2.61 -0.67 -25.07
N ASN A 120 -3.55 -0.62 -26.02
CA ASN A 120 -3.44 -1.31 -27.32
C ASN A 120 -3.15 -2.82 -27.20
N ALA A 121 -3.60 -3.43 -26.10
CA ALA A 121 -3.46 -4.85 -25.84
C ALA A 121 -4.80 -5.56 -26.11
N VAL A 122 -4.74 -6.80 -26.59
CA VAL A 122 -5.92 -7.64 -26.78
C VAL A 122 -5.61 -9.05 -26.30
N MET A 123 -6.41 -9.54 -25.36
CA MET A 123 -6.34 -10.93 -24.93
C MET A 123 -6.81 -11.86 -26.06
N PRO A 124 -6.00 -12.87 -26.44
CA PRO A 124 -6.44 -13.92 -27.36
C PRO A 124 -7.69 -14.60 -26.81
N ARG A 125 -8.74 -14.75 -27.63
CA ARG A 125 -10.01 -15.39 -27.24
C ARG A 125 -10.11 -16.75 -27.91
N MET A 126 -10.32 -17.80 -27.13
CA MET A 126 -10.68 -19.12 -27.64
C MET A 126 -12.20 -19.31 -27.67
N LYS A 127 -12.65 -20.16 -28.59
CA LYS A 127 -14.08 -20.44 -28.76
C LYS A 127 -14.64 -21.13 -27.51
N GLY A 128 -15.62 -20.48 -26.88
CA GLY A 128 -16.31 -21.01 -25.70
C GLY A 128 -15.83 -20.39 -24.39
N GLU A 129 -14.81 -19.55 -24.41
CA GLU A 129 -14.39 -18.76 -23.25
C GLU A 129 -15.40 -17.65 -22.96
N VAL A 130 -15.71 -17.46 -21.69
CA VAL A 130 -16.51 -16.34 -21.21
C VAL A 130 -15.57 -15.30 -20.65
N HIS A 131 -15.62 -14.10 -21.20
CA HIS A 131 -14.85 -12.99 -20.70
C HIS A 131 -15.74 -11.81 -20.34
N VAL A 132 -15.40 -11.16 -19.25
CA VAL A 132 -16.05 -9.95 -18.73
C VAL A 132 -14.98 -8.99 -18.22
N GLY A 133 -15.30 -7.72 -18.03
CA GLY A 133 -14.38 -6.78 -17.39
C GLY A 133 -14.13 -7.17 -15.94
N ALA A 134 -12.90 -6.99 -15.45
CA ALA A 134 -12.59 -7.17 -14.04
C ALA A 134 -13.30 -6.13 -13.14
N ASP A 135 -13.69 -4.99 -13.70
CA ASP A 135 -14.50 -3.95 -13.09
C ASP A 135 -16.02 -4.28 -13.07
N ASP A 136 -16.49 -5.22 -13.92
CA ASP A 136 -17.89 -5.64 -13.98
C ASP A 136 -18.30 -6.60 -12.85
N LYS A 137 -17.33 -7.15 -12.11
CA LYS A 137 -17.55 -8.20 -11.12
C LYS A 137 -16.89 -7.89 -9.81
N LYS A 138 -17.67 -8.05 -8.73
CA LYS A 138 -17.19 -7.92 -7.36
C LYS A 138 -16.58 -9.22 -6.85
N ILE A 139 -15.62 -9.12 -5.92
CA ILE A 139 -14.95 -10.28 -5.34
C ILE A 139 -15.98 -11.20 -4.67
N CYS A 140 -16.87 -10.65 -3.84
CA CYS A 140 -17.90 -11.41 -3.13
C CYS A 140 -18.96 -12.07 -4.04
N GLU A 141 -19.09 -11.65 -5.30
CA GLU A 141 -19.99 -12.30 -6.26
C GLU A 141 -19.44 -13.66 -6.72
N LEU A 142 -18.11 -13.79 -6.81
CA LEU A 142 -17.45 -14.94 -7.44
C LEU A 142 -16.57 -15.77 -6.49
N MET A 143 -16.18 -15.21 -5.34
CA MET A 143 -15.27 -15.85 -4.38
C MET A 143 -15.80 -15.74 -2.95
N LYS A 144 -15.57 -16.82 -2.20
CA LYS A 144 -15.86 -16.98 -0.77
C LYS A 144 -14.62 -17.53 -0.07
N PRO A 145 -14.56 -17.53 1.28
CA PRO A 145 -13.49 -18.20 2.00
C PRO A 145 -13.25 -19.64 1.52
N GLY A 146 -12.00 -19.95 1.19
CA GLY A 146 -11.54 -21.21 0.59
C GLY A 146 -11.54 -21.24 -0.94
N ASP A 147 -12.15 -20.25 -1.62
CA ASP A 147 -12.08 -20.15 -3.08
C ASP A 147 -10.74 -19.56 -3.54
N LYS A 148 -10.35 -19.99 -4.74
CA LYS A 148 -9.12 -19.56 -5.43
C LYS A 148 -9.41 -19.09 -6.85
N ALA A 149 -8.59 -18.16 -7.34
CA ALA A 149 -8.53 -17.72 -8.72
C ALA A 149 -7.05 -17.62 -9.14
N SER A 150 -6.75 -17.90 -10.41
CA SER A 150 -5.43 -17.58 -10.97
C SER A 150 -5.46 -16.14 -11.47
N PHE A 151 -4.46 -15.34 -11.08
CA PHE A 151 -4.19 -14.02 -11.60
C PHE A 151 -2.98 -14.10 -12.53
N PHE A 152 -3.12 -13.58 -13.74
CA PHE A 152 -2.06 -13.56 -14.73
C PHE A 152 -1.70 -12.13 -15.06
N TYR A 153 -0.40 -11.82 -15.08
CA TYR A 153 0.13 -10.49 -15.36
C TYR A 153 1.30 -10.58 -16.34
N ASP A 154 1.39 -9.59 -17.23
CA ASP A 154 2.39 -9.49 -18.28
C ASP A 154 2.32 -10.68 -19.26
N MET A 155 1.80 -10.46 -20.47
CA MET A 155 1.64 -11.55 -21.45
C MET A 155 2.97 -12.00 -22.07
N GLU A 156 4.06 -11.25 -21.84
CA GLU A 156 5.40 -11.64 -22.28
C GLU A 156 6.08 -12.52 -21.22
N ASP A 157 6.11 -12.07 -19.96
CA ASP A 157 6.75 -12.80 -18.84
C ASP A 157 5.85 -13.87 -18.21
N TYR A 158 4.53 -13.76 -18.40
CA TYR A 158 3.48 -14.68 -17.98
C TYR A 158 3.54 -15.05 -16.49
N TRP A 159 3.51 -14.03 -15.63
CA TRP A 159 3.45 -14.23 -14.19
C TRP A 159 2.11 -14.80 -13.78
N GLU A 160 2.11 -15.94 -13.06
CA GLU A 160 0.90 -16.55 -12.51
C GLU A 160 0.92 -16.48 -10.98
N ILE A 161 -0.11 -15.85 -10.40
CA ILE A 161 -0.31 -15.72 -8.97
C ILE A 161 -1.61 -16.46 -8.60
N GLU A 162 -1.53 -17.40 -7.67
CA GLU A 162 -2.71 -17.98 -7.04
C GLU A 162 -3.25 -17.01 -5.99
N VAL A 163 -4.50 -16.56 -6.16
CA VAL A 163 -5.20 -15.65 -5.25
C VAL A 163 -6.27 -16.44 -4.50
N GLU A 164 -6.12 -16.56 -3.19
CA GLU A 164 -7.01 -17.30 -2.30
C GLU A 164 -7.69 -16.36 -1.30
N ILE A 165 -9.02 -16.48 -1.14
CA ILE A 165 -9.71 -15.87 0.00
C ILE A 165 -9.54 -16.81 1.20
N GLU A 166 -8.65 -16.49 2.14
CA GLU A 166 -8.41 -17.37 3.31
C GLU A 166 -9.60 -17.31 4.27
N ARG A 167 -10.12 -16.11 4.54
CA ARG A 167 -11.21 -15.88 5.51
C ARG A 167 -11.84 -14.50 5.36
N VAL A 168 -12.94 -14.30 6.10
CA VAL A 168 -13.46 -12.97 6.43
C VAL A 168 -12.72 -12.45 7.66
N ALA A 169 -12.23 -11.21 7.60
CA ALA A 169 -11.62 -10.52 8.73
C ALA A 169 -12.69 -10.08 9.74
N ALA A 170 -12.37 -10.12 11.03
CA ALA A 170 -13.27 -9.61 12.07
C ALA A 170 -13.23 -8.08 12.11
N ASP A 171 -14.33 -7.42 12.49
CA ASP A 171 -14.44 -5.94 12.49
C ASP A 171 -13.32 -5.25 13.31
N ASP A 172 -12.85 -5.87 14.39
CA ASP A 172 -11.77 -5.35 15.23
C ASP A 172 -10.37 -5.53 14.61
N GLU A 173 -10.25 -6.37 13.58
CA GLU A 173 -9.04 -6.57 12.78
C GLU A 173 -9.00 -5.66 11.54
N THR A 174 -10.05 -4.88 11.28
CA THR A 174 -10.17 -4.08 10.04
C THR A 174 -10.10 -2.57 10.27
N ALA A 175 -9.75 -2.14 11.49
CA ALA A 175 -9.69 -0.72 11.86
C ALA A 175 -8.41 -0.04 11.31
N PHE A 176 -8.35 0.14 9.99
CA PHE A 176 -7.26 0.81 9.27
C PHE A 176 -7.74 2.11 8.59
N PRO A 177 -6.84 3.10 8.38
CA PRO A 177 -7.21 4.37 7.78
C PRO A 177 -7.41 4.32 6.26
N PHE A 178 -6.96 3.25 5.61
CA PHE A 178 -7.10 2.98 4.17
C PHE A 178 -7.18 1.47 3.94
N MET A 179 -7.54 1.08 2.71
CA MET A 179 -7.49 -0.29 2.21
C MET A 179 -7.04 -0.26 0.74
N PRO A 180 -6.36 -1.30 0.23
CA PRO A 180 -5.98 -2.53 0.92
C PRO A 180 -4.88 -2.35 1.98
N VAL A 181 -4.71 -3.34 2.86
CA VAL A 181 -3.65 -3.35 3.88
C VAL A 181 -2.93 -4.69 3.89
N CYS A 182 -1.63 -4.66 3.63
CA CYS A 182 -0.74 -5.79 3.79
C CYS A 182 -0.54 -6.13 5.27
N LEU A 183 -0.79 -7.40 5.60
CA LEU A 183 -0.63 -7.96 6.95
C LEU A 183 0.68 -8.74 7.10
N ASP A 184 1.11 -9.41 6.03
CA ASP A 184 2.25 -10.31 6.06
C ASP A 184 2.72 -10.68 4.63
N GLY A 185 3.88 -11.31 4.53
CA GLY A 185 4.45 -11.78 3.28
C GLY A 185 5.85 -12.32 3.44
N ALA A 186 6.38 -12.87 2.36
CA ALA A 186 7.75 -13.36 2.33
C ALA A 186 8.38 -13.15 0.95
N ARG A 187 9.69 -12.89 0.98
CA ARG A 187 10.59 -12.77 -0.18
C ARG A 187 10.31 -11.57 -1.08
N GLN A 188 11.36 -11.10 -1.74
CA GLN A 188 11.28 -9.98 -2.66
C GLN A 188 10.60 -10.46 -3.94
N ALA A 189 9.63 -9.69 -4.43
CA ALA A 189 9.00 -9.99 -5.71
C ALA A 189 10.03 -9.87 -6.86
N PRO A 190 9.88 -10.66 -7.95
CA PRO A 190 10.71 -10.47 -9.14
C PRO A 190 10.54 -9.06 -9.70
N PRO A 191 11.62 -8.36 -10.05
CA PRO A 191 11.51 -7.11 -10.83
C PRO A 191 10.79 -7.37 -12.15
N GLU A 192 10.00 -6.42 -12.64
CA GLU A 192 9.36 -6.53 -13.96
C GLU A 192 10.41 -6.60 -15.08
N GLY A 193 10.10 -7.35 -16.14
CA GLY A 193 10.96 -7.48 -17.33
C GLY A 193 12.20 -8.37 -17.13
N VAL A 194 12.28 -9.15 -16.05
CA VAL A 194 13.38 -10.11 -15.85
C VAL A 194 13.26 -11.36 -16.73
N GLY A 195 12.15 -11.57 -17.44
CA GLY A 195 11.94 -12.73 -18.30
C GLY A 195 11.18 -13.87 -17.62
N GLY A 196 10.18 -13.53 -16.82
CA GLY A 196 9.33 -14.49 -16.12
C GLY A 196 10.09 -15.31 -15.08
N THR A 197 9.49 -16.44 -14.68
CA THR A 197 10.04 -17.29 -13.60
C THR A 197 11.47 -17.78 -13.89
N VAL A 198 11.74 -18.23 -15.12
CA VAL A 198 13.06 -18.73 -15.50
C VAL A 198 14.09 -17.60 -15.51
N GLY A 199 13.70 -16.43 -16.03
CA GLY A 199 14.53 -15.24 -16.02
C GLY A 199 14.89 -14.79 -14.61
N TYR A 200 13.93 -14.77 -13.69
CA TYR A 200 14.16 -14.44 -12.28
C TYR A 200 15.13 -15.40 -11.58
N VAL A 201 15.06 -16.70 -11.83
CA VAL A 201 16.00 -17.68 -11.26
C VAL A 201 17.42 -17.44 -11.75
N ASP A 202 17.60 -17.20 -13.06
CA ASP A 202 18.94 -16.86 -13.59
C ASP A 202 19.42 -15.49 -13.09
N PHE A 203 18.53 -14.51 -12.97
CA PHE A 203 18.81 -13.20 -12.39
C PHE A 203 19.36 -13.30 -10.96
N CYS A 204 18.69 -14.07 -10.09
CA CYS A 204 19.16 -14.31 -8.73
C CYS A 204 20.53 -14.99 -8.71
N ARG A 205 20.73 -16.02 -9.56
CA ARG A 205 22.01 -16.73 -9.69
C ARG A 205 23.14 -15.80 -10.13
N VAL A 206 22.88 -14.89 -11.06
CA VAL A 206 23.86 -13.90 -11.52
C VAL A 206 24.23 -12.96 -10.38
N LEU A 207 23.26 -12.41 -9.67
CA LEU A 207 23.51 -11.45 -8.58
C LEU A 207 24.13 -12.07 -7.32
N ASP A 208 24.03 -13.38 -7.13
CA ASP A 208 24.73 -14.11 -6.08
C ASP A 208 26.22 -14.37 -6.41
N ASN A 209 26.63 -14.24 -7.68
CA ASN A 209 27.99 -14.51 -8.13
C ASN A 209 28.69 -13.28 -8.73
N PRO A 210 29.48 -12.53 -7.93
CA PRO A 210 30.27 -11.38 -8.42
C PRO A 210 31.29 -11.69 -9.52
N LEU A 211 31.59 -12.98 -9.78
CA LEU A 211 32.49 -13.42 -10.86
C LEU A 211 31.74 -13.78 -12.16
N ASP A 212 30.40 -13.82 -12.15
CA ASP A 212 29.62 -14.01 -13.37
C ASP A 212 29.86 -12.83 -14.33
N ALA A 213 30.06 -13.13 -15.62
CA ALA A 213 30.36 -12.11 -16.62
C ALA A 213 29.25 -11.05 -16.74
N ARG A 214 28.01 -11.42 -16.41
CA ARG A 214 26.82 -10.53 -16.46
C ARG A 214 26.59 -9.75 -15.18
N TYR A 215 27.27 -10.08 -14.07
CA TYR A 215 27.03 -9.49 -12.76
C TYR A 215 27.00 -7.95 -12.76
N ARG A 216 27.96 -7.32 -13.44
CA ARG A 216 28.03 -5.84 -13.47
C ARG A 216 26.86 -5.23 -14.23
N GLU A 217 26.51 -5.79 -15.38
CA GLU A 217 25.40 -5.35 -16.22
C GLU A 217 24.06 -5.54 -15.50
N THR A 218 23.83 -6.71 -14.90
CA THR A 218 22.59 -6.99 -14.17
C THR A 218 22.41 -6.07 -12.96
N ARG A 219 23.48 -5.71 -12.26
CA ARG A 219 23.43 -4.72 -11.17
C ARG A 219 23.10 -3.32 -11.64
N GLU A 220 23.68 -2.91 -12.77
CA GLU A 220 23.42 -1.61 -13.37
C GLU A 220 21.99 -1.51 -13.87
N TRP A 221 21.49 -2.57 -14.52
CA TRP A 221 20.09 -2.67 -14.96
C TRP A 221 19.11 -2.57 -13.79
N LEU A 222 19.40 -3.23 -12.65
CA LEU A 222 18.59 -3.11 -11.43
C LEU A 222 18.76 -1.75 -10.71
N GLY A 223 19.71 -0.92 -11.12
CA GLY A 223 19.99 0.37 -10.47
C GLY A 223 20.66 0.27 -9.10
N LEU A 224 21.31 -0.86 -8.78
CA LEU A 224 21.96 -1.05 -7.48
C LEU A 224 23.16 -0.12 -7.30
N ARG A 225 23.19 0.61 -6.18
CA ARG A 225 24.33 1.49 -5.83
C ARG A 225 25.56 0.68 -5.44
N ALA A 226 26.69 1.39 -5.33
CA ALA A 226 27.93 0.81 -4.84
C ALA A 226 27.74 0.27 -3.41
N GLY A 227 27.98 -1.03 -3.23
CA GLY A 227 27.84 -1.71 -1.95
C GLY A 227 26.49 -2.38 -1.72
N GLU A 228 25.43 -1.97 -2.42
CA GLU A 228 24.11 -2.60 -2.29
C GLU A 228 24.11 -4.03 -2.85
N ARG A 229 23.21 -4.86 -2.35
CA ARG A 229 22.99 -6.23 -2.81
C ARG A 229 21.49 -6.43 -2.97
N PHE A 230 21.13 -7.16 -4.01
CA PHE A 230 19.79 -7.71 -4.13
C PHE A 230 19.68 -8.87 -3.13
N ASP A 231 18.63 -8.84 -2.30
CA ASP A 231 18.34 -9.91 -1.36
C ASP A 231 16.97 -10.51 -1.70
N PRO A 232 16.91 -11.69 -2.34
CA PRO A 232 15.64 -12.29 -2.72
C PRO A 232 14.76 -12.65 -1.51
N GLU A 233 15.31 -12.70 -0.30
CA GLU A 233 14.56 -12.99 0.92
C GLU A 233 13.97 -11.72 1.58
N GLN A 234 14.34 -10.53 1.12
CA GLN A 234 13.86 -9.27 1.69
C GLN A 234 12.36 -9.08 1.46
N PHE A 235 11.63 -8.76 2.52
CA PHE A 235 10.24 -8.33 2.43
C PHE A 235 9.93 -7.31 3.53
N SER A 236 9.11 -6.31 3.20
CA SER A 236 8.75 -5.21 4.08
C SER A 236 7.27 -4.88 3.96
N ILE A 237 6.51 -5.19 5.00
CA ILE A 237 5.09 -4.82 5.11
C ILE A 237 4.93 -3.29 5.06
N PHE A 238 5.93 -2.56 5.59
CA PHE A 238 5.91 -1.10 5.57
C PHE A 238 5.95 -0.55 4.15
N ASP A 239 6.81 -1.10 3.28
CA ASP A 239 6.96 -0.62 1.91
C ASP A 239 5.72 -0.92 1.07
N VAL A 240 5.13 -2.10 1.22
CA VAL A 240 3.85 -2.45 0.55
C VAL A 240 2.72 -1.53 1.00
N ASN A 241 2.57 -1.33 2.31
CA ASN A 241 1.51 -0.45 2.83
C ASN A 241 1.76 1.02 2.48
N ALA A 242 3.02 1.45 2.31
CA ALA A 242 3.34 2.78 1.83
C ALA A 242 2.91 2.96 0.37
N SER A 243 3.15 1.95 -0.48
CA SER A 243 2.67 1.94 -1.87
C SER A 243 1.14 2.04 -1.92
N TYR A 244 0.40 1.18 -1.21
CA TYR A 244 -1.06 1.27 -1.14
C TYR A 244 -1.57 2.63 -0.65
N ALA A 245 -0.90 3.23 0.35
CA ALA A 245 -1.28 4.54 0.83
C ALA A 245 -1.04 5.64 -0.20
N ILE A 246 0.03 5.54 -1.01
CA ILE A 246 0.31 6.48 -2.10
C ILE A 246 -0.78 6.37 -3.17
N GLU A 247 -1.10 5.18 -3.64
CA GLU A 247 -2.19 4.97 -4.61
C GLU A 247 -3.52 5.52 -4.11
N THR A 248 -3.85 5.25 -2.83
CA THR A 248 -5.04 5.84 -2.19
C THR A 248 -4.98 7.37 -2.20
N ILE A 249 -3.81 7.96 -1.93
CA ILE A 249 -3.66 9.42 -1.96
C ILE A 249 -3.84 9.95 -3.38
N ASP A 250 -3.31 9.27 -4.39
CA ASP A 250 -3.38 9.69 -5.79
C ASP A 250 -4.83 9.64 -6.31
N ASP A 251 -5.59 8.59 -5.97
CA ASP A 251 -7.02 8.47 -6.30
C ASP A 251 -7.85 9.61 -5.71
N TYR A 252 -7.51 10.06 -4.52
CA TYR A 252 -8.22 11.09 -3.77
C TYR A 252 -7.42 12.41 -3.67
N GLU A 253 -6.48 12.65 -4.58
CA GLU A 253 -5.49 13.73 -4.44
C GLU A 253 -6.16 15.09 -4.25
N LYS A 254 -7.21 15.35 -5.05
CA LYS A 254 -7.99 16.60 -5.03
C LYS A 254 -8.82 16.78 -3.76
N GLU A 255 -9.12 15.69 -3.06
CA GLU A 255 -9.91 15.70 -1.82
C GLU A 255 -9.00 15.80 -0.59
N ILE A 256 -7.78 15.27 -0.69
CA ILE A 256 -6.81 15.19 0.41
C ILE A 256 -5.86 16.39 0.41
N LEU A 257 -5.35 16.80 -0.75
CA LEU A 257 -4.31 17.81 -0.86
C LEU A 257 -4.88 19.21 -1.12
N PRO A 258 -4.36 20.27 -0.46
CA PRO A 258 -4.77 21.64 -0.77
C PRO A 258 -4.34 22.09 -2.16
N ASP A 259 -5.25 22.76 -2.88
CA ASP A 259 -5.03 23.23 -4.26
C ASP A 259 -3.95 24.33 -4.40
N ASN A 260 -3.68 25.10 -3.34
CA ASN A 260 -2.77 26.25 -3.42
C ASN A 260 -1.46 26.04 -2.63
N GLU A 261 -0.37 26.60 -3.15
CA GLU A 261 0.98 26.39 -2.63
C GLU A 261 1.13 26.81 -1.16
N ALA A 262 0.42 27.87 -0.73
CA ALA A 262 0.54 28.37 0.64
C ALA A 262 -0.05 27.38 1.64
N ASP A 263 -1.25 26.87 1.35
CA ASP A 263 -1.94 25.90 2.19
C ASP A 263 -1.26 24.53 2.12
N LEU A 264 -0.80 24.10 0.94
CA LEU A 264 -0.01 22.88 0.79
C LEU A 264 1.27 22.94 1.63
N ARG A 265 1.97 24.08 1.63
CA ARG A 265 3.17 24.28 2.45
C ARG A 265 2.85 24.21 3.94
N GLU A 266 1.72 24.74 4.38
CA GLU A 266 1.31 24.67 5.78
C GLU A 266 0.89 23.24 6.16
N PHE A 267 0.15 22.56 5.30
CA PHE A 267 -0.21 21.14 5.45
C PHE A 267 1.03 20.26 5.60
N CYS A 268 2.03 20.42 4.73
CA CYS A 268 3.30 19.70 4.83
C CYS A 268 4.04 19.99 6.15
N LYS A 269 4.03 21.24 6.65
CA LYS A 269 4.62 21.54 7.97
C LYS A 269 3.88 20.83 9.09
N MET A 270 2.55 20.76 9.03
CA MET A 270 1.75 20.06 10.04
C MET A 270 2.07 18.57 10.06
N LEU A 271 2.10 17.90 8.89
CA LEU A 271 2.48 16.49 8.78
C LEU A 271 3.91 16.23 9.28
N LEU A 272 4.86 17.09 8.92
CA LEU A 272 6.24 16.99 9.41
C LEU A 272 6.31 17.17 10.93
N ALA A 273 5.61 18.15 11.49
CA ALA A 273 5.56 18.39 12.92
C ALA A 273 4.92 17.20 13.66
N GLU A 274 3.87 16.60 13.11
CA GLU A 274 3.25 15.40 13.64
C GLU A 274 4.22 14.21 13.61
N LYS A 275 4.90 13.97 12.49
CA LYS A 275 5.90 12.89 12.38
C LYS A 275 7.06 13.08 13.36
N MET A 276 7.57 14.30 13.50
CA MET A 276 8.58 14.65 14.51
C MET A 276 8.08 14.39 15.93
N SER A 277 6.83 14.76 16.22
CA SER A 277 6.18 14.52 17.52
C SER A 277 6.04 13.03 17.81
N MET A 278 5.54 12.24 16.86
CA MET A 278 5.42 10.78 17.00
C MET A 278 6.78 10.12 17.29
N HIS A 279 7.82 10.50 16.55
CA HIS A 279 9.17 9.98 16.78
C HIS A 279 9.69 10.37 18.19
N ALA A 280 9.50 11.62 18.60
CA ALA A 280 9.91 12.07 19.93
C ALA A 280 9.17 11.30 21.04
N CYS A 281 7.86 11.06 20.89
CA CYS A 281 7.06 10.28 21.84
C CYS A 281 7.52 8.82 21.92
N ALA A 282 7.81 8.19 20.78
CA ALA A 282 8.32 6.81 20.75
C ALA A 282 9.66 6.68 21.49
N GLU A 283 10.60 7.62 21.26
CA GLU A 283 11.90 7.66 21.96
C GLU A 283 11.76 7.84 23.48
N VAL A 284 10.86 8.74 23.91
CA VAL A 284 10.59 8.94 25.34
C VAL A 284 9.99 7.68 25.96
N GLY A 285 9.05 7.02 25.27
CA GLY A 285 8.45 5.76 25.70
C GLY A 285 9.48 4.63 25.85
N MET A 286 10.37 4.46 24.86
CA MET A 286 11.43 3.46 24.91
C MET A 286 12.40 3.69 26.09
N ARG A 287 12.79 4.95 26.34
CA ARG A 287 13.65 5.29 27.49
C ARG A 287 12.97 5.03 28.83
N ALA A 288 11.67 5.31 28.93
CA ALA A 288 10.91 5.00 30.15
C ALA A 288 10.87 3.49 30.43
N MET A 289 10.71 2.66 29.40
CA MET A 289 10.76 1.20 29.53
C MET A 289 12.15 0.68 29.94
N GLN A 290 13.23 1.23 29.37
CA GLN A 290 14.61 0.86 29.73
C GLN A 290 14.96 1.23 31.17
N ASN A 291 14.51 2.41 31.64
CA ASN A 291 14.74 2.85 33.03
C ASN A 291 13.88 2.10 34.06
N ALA A 292 12.85 1.37 33.62
CA ALA A 292 11.97 0.58 34.48
C ALA A 292 12.43 -0.88 34.68
N GLN A 293 13.48 -1.34 33.98
CA GLN A 293 14.06 -2.67 34.22
C GLN A 293 14.88 -2.65 35.52
N PRO A 294 14.58 -3.51 36.51
CA PRO A 294 15.33 -3.56 37.76
C PRO A 294 16.76 -4.03 37.50
N ALA A 295 17.73 -3.36 38.13
CA ALA A 295 19.12 -3.78 38.13
C ALA A 295 19.21 -5.25 38.59
N GLN A 296 19.79 -6.11 37.76
CA GLN A 296 20.09 -7.49 38.14
C GLN A 296 20.86 -7.50 39.46
N GLU A 297 20.25 -8.05 40.50
CA GLU A 297 20.86 -8.24 41.81
C GLU A 297 22.14 -9.07 41.64
N LYS A 298 23.30 -8.45 41.92
CA LYS A 298 24.56 -9.18 42.05
C LYS A 298 24.42 -10.17 43.21
N PRO A 299 24.87 -11.43 43.07
CA PRO A 299 24.93 -12.35 44.20
C PRO A 299 25.87 -11.77 45.27
N GLN A 300 25.37 -11.63 46.49
CA GLN A 300 26.22 -11.36 47.65
C GLN A 300 26.93 -12.67 48.04
N GLU A 301 28.27 -12.65 47.99
CA GLU A 301 29.17 -13.68 48.51
C GLU A 301 29.22 -13.68 50.06
#